data_AF-L2GVD3-F1
#
_entry.id   AF-L2GVD3-F1
#
_cell.length_a   1.000
_cell.length_b   1.000
_cell.length_c   1.000
_cell.angle_alpha   90.00
_cell.angle_beta   90.00
_cell.angle_gamma   90.00
#
_symmetry.space_group_name_H-M   'P 1'
#
loop_
_entity.id
_entity.type
_entity.pdbx_description
1 polymer ?
#
loop_
_entity_poly.entity_id
_entity_poly.type
_entity_poly.pdbx_seq_one_letter_code
_entity_poly.pdbx_strand_id
1 'polypeptide(L)'
;MFFVHILAAFADSFYIQNVSTKKFMAKSKTNKEPELVDDIKEASEFNLKASGKINEEYIQADDMTLTVEMEKLKTEQNAGLTIYLDKEKKTEDQLFMVVQRPKGEVRFMIKDMCISVDINSEKIIAIQCSDDDINNLFKLLTTHSEIKQMPPINRAKLEALKEVARVSPKLREKIGMDYLDSLG
;
A
#
# COMPACT_ATOMS: atom_id res chain seq x y z
N MET A 1 12.42 11.43 -16.10
CA MET A 1 11.94 10.87 -14.83
C MET A 1 10.68 10.09 -15.17
N PHE A 2 10.73 8.76 -15.20
CA PHE A 2 9.59 7.94 -15.63
C PHE A 2 8.74 7.60 -14.41
N PHE A 3 7.55 8.21 -14.32
CA PHE A 3 6.46 7.76 -13.46
C PHE A 3 5.82 6.56 -14.14
N VAL A 4 6.03 5.36 -13.60
CA VAL A 4 5.32 4.17 -14.05
C VAL A 4 4.02 4.11 -13.25
N HIS A 5 2.89 4.34 -13.92
CA HIS A 5 1.57 4.07 -13.37
C HIS A 5 1.42 2.55 -13.14
N ILE A 6 1.51 2.11 -11.89
CA ILE A 6 1.17 0.73 -11.50
C ILE A 6 0.20 0.82 -10.33
N LEU A 7 -1.09 0.98 -10.60
CA LEU A 7 -2.11 0.88 -9.53
C LEU A 7 -3.46 0.32 -10.00
N ALA A 8 -3.54 -0.28 -11.19
CA ALA A 8 -4.77 -0.90 -11.69
C ALA A 8 -4.83 -2.43 -11.50
N ALA A 9 -3.97 -3.03 -10.67
CA ALA A 9 -3.87 -4.49 -10.54
C ALA A 9 -3.67 -5.00 -9.10
N PHE A 10 -4.06 -4.22 -8.08
CA PHE A 10 -4.26 -4.79 -6.76
C PHE A 10 -5.68 -5.37 -6.70
N ALA A 11 -5.83 -6.57 -6.14
CA ALA A 11 -7.13 -7.19 -5.89
C ALA A 11 -8.08 -6.20 -5.19
N ASP A 12 -9.40 -6.32 -5.47
CA ASP A 12 -10.44 -5.45 -4.90
C ASP A 12 -10.38 -5.37 -3.37
N SER A 13 -9.88 -6.42 -2.70
CA SER A 13 -9.49 -6.38 -1.28
C SER A 13 -8.20 -7.14 -0.95
N PHE A 14 -7.52 -6.72 0.13
CA PHE A 14 -6.26 -7.28 0.61
C PHE A 14 -6.12 -7.18 2.14
N TYR A 15 -5.36 -8.09 2.74
CA TYR A 15 -4.86 -7.98 4.11
C TYR A 15 -3.53 -7.23 4.13
N ILE A 16 -3.31 -6.42 5.16
CA ILE A 16 -2.07 -5.68 5.37
C ILE A 16 -1.27 -6.39 6.46
N GLN A 17 -0.09 -6.92 6.13
CA GLN A 17 0.82 -7.55 7.09
C GLN A 17 2.06 -6.68 7.28
N ASN A 18 2.45 -6.39 8.51
CA ASN A 18 3.72 -5.72 8.78
C ASN A 18 4.91 -6.67 8.54
N VAL A 19 5.95 -6.17 7.87
CA VAL A 19 7.12 -7.00 7.53
C VAL A 19 7.95 -7.34 8.77
N SER A 20 8.06 -6.45 9.74
CA SER A 20 8.86 -6.63 10.95
C SER A 20 8.21 -7.62 11.91
N THR A 21 6.98 -7.33 12.34
CA THR A 21 6.27 -8.12 13.37
C THR A 21 5.57 -9.35 12.82
N LYS A 22 5.35 -9.44 11.50
CA LYS A 22 4.50 -10.45 10.82
C LYS A 22 3.02 -10.42 11.23
N LYS A 23 2.62 -9.47 12.07
CA LYS A 23 1.22 -9.26 12.46
C LYS A 23 0.44 -8.57 11.35
N PHE A 24 -0.86 -8.81 11.35
CA PHE A 24 -1.82 -8.25 10.40
C PHE A 24 -2.52 -7.06 11.01
N MET A 25 -2.84 -6.08 10.17
CA MET A 25 -3.67 -4.95 10.56
C MET A 25 -5.13 -5.40 10.66
N ALA A 26 -5.77 -5.08 11.77
CA ALA A 26 -7.19 -5.26 11.97
C ALA A 26 -7.82 -3.96 12.46
N LYS A 27 -9.08 -3.76 12.11
CA LYS A 27 -9.94 -2.76 12.70
C LYS A 27 -10.33 -3.21 14.10
N SER A 28 -10.03 -2.40 15.11
CA SER A 28 -10.40 -2.76 16.47
C SER A 28 -11.92 -2.83 16.66
N LYS A 29 -12.36 -3.78 17.49
CA LYS A 29 -13.77 -3.93 17.87
C LYS A 29 -14.21 -2.94 18.95
N THR A 30 -13.26 -2.33 19.66
CA THR A 30 -13.53 -1.57 20.89
C THR A 30 -13.19 -0.09 20.78
N ASN A 31 -12.28 0.28 19.89
CA ASN A 31 -11.87 1.65 19.66
C ASN A 31 -11.70 1.91 18.15
N LYS A 32 -11.38 3.15 17.77
CA LYS A 32 -11.15 3.52 16.37
C LYS A 32 -9.70 3.31 15.92
N GLU A 33 -8.77 2.96 16.81
CA GLU A 33 -7.38 2.71 16.43
C GLU A 33 -7.29 1.32 15.75
N PRO A 34 -6.53 1.17 14.65
CA PRO A 34 -6.25 -0.16 14.12
C PRO A 34 -5.35 -0.92 15.09
N GLU A 35 -5.56 -2.23 15.18
CA GLU A 35 -4.81 -3.15 16.03
C GLU A 35 -3.98 -4.13 15.20
N LEU A 36 -2.99 -4.75 15.84
CA LEU A 36 -2.16 -5.79 15.23
C LEU A 36 -2.58 -7.15 15.77
N VAL A 37 -2.92 -8.07 14.87
CA VAL A 37 -3.35 -9.44 15.19
C VAL A 37 -2.41 -10.47 14.57
N ASP A 38 -2.26 -11.63 15.22
CA ASP A 38 -1.35 -12.69 14.74
C ASP A 38 -1.98 -13.56 13.64
N ASP A 39 -3.28 -13.81 13.70
CA ASP A 39 -4.00 -14.66 12.73
C ASP A 39 -4.65 -13.81 11.63
N ILE A 40 -4.40 -14.18 10.37
CA ILE A 40 -5.02 -13.58 9.19
C ILE A 40 -6.56 -13.66 9.22
N LYS A 41 -7.14 -14.66 9.92
CA LYS A 41 -8.59 -14.79 10.08
C LYS A 41 -9.21 -13.69 10.95
N GLU A 42 -8.40 -13.06 11.79
CA GLU A 42 -8.80 -11.92 12.63
C GLU A 42 -8.46 -10.59 11.96
N ALA A 43 -7.68 -10.61 10.87
CA ALA A 43 -7.30 -9.43 10.12
C ALA A 43 -8.52 -8.79 9.42
N SER A 44 -8.43 -7.49 9.20
CA SER A 44 -9.44 -6.79 8.40
C SER A 44 -9.05 -6.79 6.94
N GLU A 45 -10.06 -6.91 6.08
CA GLU A 45 -9.90 -6.71 4.65
C GLU A 45 -9.87 -5.21 4.36
N PHE A 46 -8.85 -4.79 3.61
CA PHE A 46 -8.69 -3.43 3.16
C PHE A 46 -8.87 -3.33 1.65
N ASN A 47 -9.28 -2.16 1.18
CA ASN A 47 -9.32 -1.83 -0.24
C ASN A 47 -8.70 -0.44 -0.48
N LEU A 48 -8.26 -0.21 -1.72
CA LEU A 48 -7.82 1.12 -2.17
C LEU A 48 -8.96 1.76 -2.95
N LYS A 49 -9.41 2.93 -2.52
CA LYS A 49 -10.39 3.73 -3.22
C LYS A 49 -9.73 4.98 -3.81
N ALA A 50 -9.90 5.19 -5.11
CA ALA A 50 -9.34 6.34 -5.80
C ALA A 50 -9.87 7.66 -5.22
N SER A 51 -8.97 8.61 -4.93
CA SER A 51 -9.34 9.91 -4.37
C SER A 51 -9.69 10.97 -5.43
N GLY A 52 -9.34 10.72 -6.69
CA GLY A 52 -9.35 11.69 -7.77
C GLY A 52 -8.10 12.57 -7.84
N LYS A 53 -7.19 12.48 -6.87
CA LYS A 53 -5.83 13.03 -6.94
C LYS A 53 -4.85 12.00 -7.50
N ILE A 54 -3.77 12.49 -8.10
CA ILE A 54 -2.77 11.65 -8.74
C ILE A 54 -1.95 10.93 -7.66
N ASN A 55 -1.93 9.59 -7.71
CA ASN A 55 -1.15 8.71 -6.83
C ASN A 55 -1.51 8.82 -5.33
N GLU A 56 -2.73 9.26 -5.02
CA GLU A 56 -3.24 9.30 -3.66
C GLU A 56 -4.55 8.52 -3.61
N GLU A 57 -4.63 7.57 -2.69
CA GLU A 57 -5.76 6.68 -2.48
C GLU A 57 -6.27 6.79 -1.03
N TYR A 58 -7.56 6.50 -0.84
CA TYR A 58 -8.10 6.17 0.46
C TYR A 58 -7.86 4.69 0.74
N ILE A 59 -7.34 4.37 1.93
CA ILE A 59 -7.21 2.99 2.40
C ILE A 59 -8.41 2.70 3.31
N GLN A 60 -9.29 1.79 2.90
CA GLN A 60 -10.57 1.56 3.58
C GLN A 60 -10.68 0.14 4.11
N ALA A 61 -11.25 -0.02 5.30
CA ALA A 61 -11.74 -1.28 5.85
C ALA A 61 -13.23 -1.13 6.15
N ASP A 62 -14.06 -1.92 5.48
CA ASP A 62 -15.52 -1.76 5.43
C ASP A 62 -15.93 -0.33 5.00
N ASP A 63 -16.68 0.38 5.85
CA ASP A 63 -17.14 1.75 5.66
C ASP A 63 -16.22 2.80 6.31
N MET A 64 -15.05 2.39 6.82
CA MET A 64 -14.10 3.26 7.50
C MET A 64 -12.79 3.41 6.72
N THR A 65 -12.22 4.60 6.79
CA THR A 65 -11.01 5.03 6.09
C THR A 65 -9.91 5.31 7.11
N LEU A 66 -8.71 4.85 6.79
CA LEU A 66 -7.53 5.12 7.59
C LEU A 66 -7.27 6.63 7.64
N THR A 67 -6.97 7.15 8.82
CA THR A 67 -6.85 8.58 9.07
C THR A 67 -5.69 8.83 10.03
N VAL A 68 -4.91 9.88 9.78
CA VAL A 68 -3.84 10.31 10.67
C VAL A 68 -4.27 11.55 11.45
N GLU A 69 -4.03 11.56 12.76
CA GLU A 69 -4.35 12.71 13.62
C GLU A 69 -3.34 13.85 13.45
N MET A 70 -3.45 14.60 12.34
CA MET A 70 -2.51 15.67 11.99
C MET A 70 -2.66 16.94 12.82
N GLU A 71 -3.77 17.16 13.53
CA GLU A 71 -3.93 18.36 14.36
C GLU A 71 -2.87 18.45 15.48
N LYS A 72 -2.26 17.32 15.86
CA LYS A 72 -1.20 17.23 16.88
C LYS A 72 0.22 17.51 16.37
N LEU A 73 0.43 17.64 15.05
CA LEU A 73 1.75 17.88 14.42
C LEU A 73 2.42 19.18 14.90
N LYS A 74 1.65 20.11 15.47
CA LYS A 74 2.15 21.43 15.92
C LYS A 74 2.90 21.39 17.25
N THR A 75 2.94 20.26 17.95
CA THR A 75 3.36 20.22 19.37
C THR A 75 4.61 19.38 19.65
N GLU A 76 4.90 18.33 18.86
CA GLU A 76 6.03 17.43 19.15
C GLU A 76 6.69 16.94 17.86
N GLN A 77 7.89 17.44 17.56
CA GLN A 77 8.61 17.17 16.30
C GLN A 77 9.14 15.73 16.15
N ASN A 78 8.92 14.84 17.14
CA ASN A 78 9.46 13.47 17.12
C ASN A 78 8.48 12.40 17.65
N ALA A 79 7.23 12.76 17.96
CA ALA A 79 6.24 11.80 18.44
C ALA A 79 5.49 11.19 17.26
N GLY A 80 5.29 9.87 17.29
CA GLY A 80 4.42 9.20 16.33
C GLY A 80 3.00 9.72 16.46
N LEU A 81 2.38 10.07 15.33
CA LEU A 81 0.99 10.49 15.29
C LEU A 81 0.08 9.27 15.34
N THR A 82 -1.03 9.42 16.03
CA THR A 82 -2.06 8.38 16.13
C THR A 82 -2.69 8.16 14.76
N ILE A 83 -2.85 6.88 14.42
CA ILE A 83 -3.64 6.42 13.27
C ILE A 83 -4.97 5.88 13.81
N TYR A 84 -6.07 6.21 13.14
CA TYR A 84 -7.39 5.72 13.47
C TYR A 84 -8.22 5.50 12.21
N LEU A 85 -9.33 4.78 12.35
CA LEU A 85 -10.33 4.53 11.34
C LEU A 85 -11.52 5.45 11.57
N ASP A 86 -11.89 6.22 10.54
CA ASP A 86 -13.03 7.13 10.61
C ASP A 86 -13.79 7.12 9.30
N LYS A 87 -14.98 7.74 9.28
CA LYS A 87 -15.73 7.89 8.03
C LYS A 87 -14.88 8.64 6.99
N GLU A 88 -15.07 8.29 5.72
CA GLU A 88 -14.42 9.00 4.62
C GLU A 88 -14.74 10.50 4.69
N LYS A 89 -13.67 11.29 4.70
CA LYS A 89 -13.62 12.74 4.66
C LYS A 89 -12.68 13.10 3.52
N LYS A 90 -13.05 14.10 2.74
CA LYS A 90 -12.20 14.61 1.64
C LYS A 90 -11.08 15.52 2.18
N THR A 91 -10.33 15.03 3.17
CA THR A 91 -9.24 15.74 3.84
C THR A 91 -7.91 15.07 3.53
N GLU A 92 -6.83 15.83 3.63
CA GLU A 92 -5.48 15.30 3.37
C GLU A 92 -5.03 14.25 4.39
N ASP A 93 -5.67 14.22 5.56
CA ASP A 93 -5.39 13.30 6.67
C ASP A 93 -5.79 11.85 6.37
N GLN A 94 -6.46 11.61 5.24
CA GLN A 94 -6.92 10.30 4.77
C GLN A 94 -6.34 9.91 3.40
N LEU A 95 -5.45 10.72 2.84
CA LEU A 95 -4.91 10.51 1.51
C LEU A 95 -3.53 9.88 1.59
N PHE A 96 -3.43 8.63 1.15
CA PHE A 96 -2.19 7.87 1.21
C PHE A 96 -1.64 7.63 -0.18
N MET A 97 -0.33 7.73 -0.31
CA MET A 97 0.40 7.23 -1.46
C MET A 97 0.95 5.85 -1.12
N VAL A 98 0.65 4.86 -1.95
CA VAL A 98 1.20 3.51 -1.82
C VAL A 98 2.48 3.39 -2.64
N VAL A 99 3.63 3.28 -1.98
CA VAL A 99 4.94 3.19 -2.64
C VAL A 99 5.45 1.76 -2.62
N GLN A 100 5.59 1.16 -3.80
CA GLN A 100 6.15 -0.19 -3.96
C GLN A 100 7.67 -0.20 -3.74
N ARG A 101 8.17 -1.25 -3.06
CA ARG A 101 9.59 -1.49 -2.77
C ARG A 101 10.09 -2.75 -3.48
N PRO A 102 11.42 -2.91 -3.67
CA PRO A 102 11.99 -3.94 -4.56
C PRO A 102 11.62 -5.40 -4.25
N LYS A 103 11.20 -5.71 -3.02
CA LYS A 103 10.85 -7.07 -2.58
C LYS A 103 9.35 -7.39 -2.64
N GLY A 104 8.56 -6.55 -3.31
CA GLY A 104 7.09 -6.67 -3.32
C GLY A 104 6.44 -6.18 -2.03
N GLU A 105 7.22 -5.50 -1.18
CA GLU A 105 6.74 -4.78 0.00
C GLU A 105 6.21 -3.41 -0.44
N VAL A 106 5.37 -2.81 0.39
CA VAL A 106 4.84 -1.48 0.18
C VAL A 106 5.06 -0.62 1.42
N ARG A 107 5.03 0.68 1.19
CA ARG A 107 5.02 1.71 2.22
C ARG A 107 3.81 2.59 1.99
N PHE A 108 3.05 2.83 3.05
CA PHE A 108 1.94 3.76 3.02
C PHE A 108 2.42 5.11 3.51
N MET A 109 2.43 6.08 2.61
CA MET A 109 2.90 7.44 2.89
C MET A 109 1.73 8.40 2.95
N ILE A 110 1.80 9.37 3.85
CA ILE A 110 0.85 10.46 3.95
C ILE A 110 1.63 11.74 4.23
N LYS A 111 1.62 12.66 3.26
CA LYS A 111 2.58 13.77 3.21
C LYS A 111 4.02 13.23 3.33
N ASP A 112 4.79 13.70 4.31
CA ASP A 112 6.18 13.27 4.56
C ASP A 112 6.30 12.14 5.61
N MET A 113 5.16 11.59 6.04
CA MET A 113 5.10 10.54 7.06
C MET A 113 4.76 9.18 6.47
N CYS A 114 5.15 8.15 7.18
CA CYS A 114 4.94 6.76 6.87
C CYS A 114 4.15 6.11 8.00
N ILE A 115 3.21 5.24 7.62
CA ILE A 115 2.66 4.28 8.56
C ILE A 115 3.80 3.38 9.04
N SER A 116 3.91 3.19 10.35
CA SER A 116 4.87 2.32 10.99
C SER A 116 4.24 1.61 12.18
N VAL A 117 4.92 0.58 12.67
CA VAL A 117 4.56 -0.12 13.91
C VAL A 117 5.55 0.29 15.00
N ASP A 118 5.05 0.90 16.07
CA ASP A 118 5.84 1.06 17.30
C ASP A 118 5.94 -0.28 18.00
N ILE A 119 7.14 -0.88 17.97
CA ILE A 119 7.41 -2.20 18.54
C ILE A 119 7.16 -2.22 20.06
N ASN A 120 7.39 -1.10 20.76
CA ASN A 120 7.28 -1.07 22.22
C ASN A 120 5.82 -1.10 22.69
N SER A 121 4.94 -0.41 21.96
CA SER A 121 3.52 -0.32 22.28
C SER A 121 2.63 -1.23 21.44
N GLU A 122 3.21 -1.89 20.44
CA GLU A 122 2.51 -2.65 19.38
C GLU A 122 1.40 -1.86 18.68
N LYS A 123 1.57 -0.54 18.60
CA LYS A 123 0.61 0.36 17.96
C LYS A 123 1.02 0.73 16.54
N ILE A 124 0.01 0.97 15.71
CA ILE A 124 0.17 1.53 14.38
C ILE A 124 0.18 3.06 14.51
N ILE A 125 1.25 3.69 14.03
CA ILE A 125 1.50 5.12 14.14
C ILE A 125 1.97 5.70 12.80
N ALA A 126 1.87 7.02 12.63
CA ALA A 126 2.51 7.71 11.52
C ALA A 126 3.76 8.44 12.04
N ILE A 127 4.91 8.19 11.42
CA ILE A 127 6.20 8.80 11.77
C ILE A 127 6.91 9.30 10.53
N GLN A 128 7.96 10.12 10.69
CA GLN A 128 8.79 10.50 9.56
C GLN A 128 9.30 9.26 8.81
N CYS A 129 9.16 9.26 7.48
CA CYS A 129 9.62 8.15 6.66
C CYS A 129 11.14 7.95 6.78
N SER A 130 11.55 6.72 7.08
CA SER A 130 12.96 6.29 7.05
C SER A 130 13.11 5.13 6.07
N ASP A 131 14.04 5.24 5.12
CA ASP A 131 14.16 4.26 4.03
C ASP A 131 14.52 2.85 4.51
N ASP A 132 15.24 2.75 5.62
CA ASP A 132 15.77 1.52 6.21
C ASP A 132 14.90 0.97 7.36
N ASP A 133 13.85 1.68 7.76
CA ASP A 133 12.98 1.24 8.84
C ASP A 133 12.00 0.15 8.35
N ILE A 134 12.32 -1.10 8.69
CA ILE A 134 11.50 -2.27 8.36
C ILE A 134 10.09 -2.22 8.97
N ASN A 135 9.88 -1.43 10.03
CA ASN A 135 8.57 -1.30 10.67
C ASN A 135 7.58 -0.50 9.82
N ASN A 136 8.07 0.27 8.84
CA ASN A 136 7.22 0.99 7.87
C ASN A 136 6.96 0.22 6.56
N LEU A 137 7.40 -1.04 6.51
CA LEU A 137 7.21 -1.91 5.35
C LEU A 137 6.08 -2.89 5.62
N PHE A 138 5.23 -3.05 4.62
CA PHE A 138 4.05 -3.92 4.67
C PHE A 138 4.01 -4.84 3.45
N LYS A 139 3.34 -5.98 3.60
CA LYS A 139 2.95 -6.86 2.49
C LYS A 139 1.45 -6.78 2.32
N LEU A 140 1.01 -6.73 1.07
CA LEU A 140 -0.40 -6.80 0.69
C LEU A 140 -0.67 -8.23 0.26
N LEU A 141 -1.58 -8.90 0.97
CA LEU A 141 -1.96 -10.29 0.74
C LEU A 141 -3.40 -10.31 0.23
N THR A 142 -3.62 -10.83 -0.96
CA THR A 142 -4.95 -10.81 -1.59
C THR A 142 -5.92 -11.71 -0.83
N THR A 143 -7.14 -11.24 -0.63
CA THR A 143 -8.22 -11.96 0.09
C THR A 143 -8.77 -13.13 -0.71
N HIS A 144 -8.71 -13.04 -2.04
CA HIS A 144 -9.03 -14.14 -2.94
C HIS A 144 -7.80 -15.02 -3.13
N SER A 145 -7.77 -16.13 -2.40
CA SER A 145 -6.77 -17.19 -2.50
C SER A 145 -6.78 -17.96 -3.85
N GLU A 146 -7.31 -17.36 -4.92
CA GLU A 146 -7.32 -17.94 -6.27
C GLU A 146 -6.82 -16.92 -7.32
N ILE A 147 -5.69 -16.27 -7.07
CA ILE A 147 -4.90 -15.78 -8.19
C ILE A 147 -4.17 -17.00 -8.76
N LYS A 148 -4.75 -17.56 -9.84
CA LYS A 148 -4.04 -18.38 -10.83
C LYS A 148 -2.60 -17.89 -10.90
N GLN A 149 -1.65 -18.79 -10.65
CA GLN A 149 -0.22 -18.49 -10.83
C GLN A 149 -0.03 -17.74 -12.14
N MET A 150 0.15 -16.42 -12.07
CA MET A 150 0.68 -15.69 -13.21
C MET A 150 2.02 -16.37 -13.51
N PRO A 151 2.24 -16.87 -14.73
CA PRO A 151 3.45 -17.59 -15.04
C PRO A 151 4.64 -16.70 -14.67
N PRO A 152 5.68 -17.25 -14.02
CA PRO A 152 6.79 -16.46 -13.52
C PRO A 152 7.31 -15.58 -14.65
N ILE A 153 7.31 -14.25 -14.42
CA ILE A 153 7.80 -13.30 -15.41
C ILE A 153 9.24 -13.68 -15.71
N ASN A 154 9.47 -14.22 -16.90
CA ASN A 154 10.79 -14.58 -17.37
C ASN A 154 11.59 -13.29 -17.50
N ARG A 155 12.48 -13.03 -16.52
CA ARG A 155 13.26 -11.79 -16.43
C ARG A 155 14.09 -11.53 -17.67
N ALA A 156 14.59 -12.59 -18.33
CA ALA A 156 15.32 -12.45 -19.58
C ALA A 156 14.41 -11.95 -20.71
N LYS A 157 13.16 -12.41 -20.76
CA LYS A 157 12.16 -11.93 -21.73
C LYS A 157 11.76 -10.48 -21.45
N LEU A 158 11.61 -10.10 -20.17
CA LEU A 158 11.27 -8.72 -19.79
C LEU A 158 12.39 -7.73 -20.14
N GLU A 159 13.65 -8.07 -19.86
CA GLU A 159 14.80 -7.21 -20.21
C GLU A 159 14.99 -7.13 -21.73
N ALA A 160 14.81 -8.23 -22.47
CA ALA A 160 14.82 -8.21 -23.93
C ALA A 160 13.71 -7.31 -24.50
N LEU A 161 12.50 -7.34 -23.92
CA LEU A 161 11.38 -6.48 -24.33
C LEU A 161 11.64 -5.00 -24.00
N LYS A 162 12.27 -4.69 -22.87
CA LYS A 162 12.68 -3.32 -22.52
C LYS A 162 13.72 -2.76 -23.49
N GLU A 163 14.72 -3.57 -23.84
CA GLU A 163 15.76 -3.13 -24.76
C GLU A 163 15.20 -2.94 -26.18
N VAL A 164 14.31 -3.84 -26.62
CA VAL A 164 13.63 -3.73 -27.92
C VAL A 164 12.65 -2.55 -27.97
N ALA A 165 11.94 -2.25 -26.88
CA ALA A 165 11.07 -1.07 -26.77
C ALA A 165 11.84 0.25 -26.72
N ARG A 166 13.12 0.24 -26.33
CA ARG A 166 14.00 1.41 -26.34
C ARG A 166 14.40 1.85 -27.75
N VAL A 167 14.46 0.91 -28.70
CA VAL A 167 14.89 1.17 -30.08
C VAL A 167 13.76 1.42 -31.07
N SER A 168 12.49 1.09 -30.76
CA SER A 168 11.37 1.30 -31.69
C SER A 168 10.07 1.72 -30.99
N PRO A 169 9.60 2.97 -31.21
CA PRO A 169 8.32 3.45 -30.68
C PRO A 169 7.11 2.59 -31.09
N LYS A 170 7.11 2.03 -32.31
CA LYS A 170 6.02 1.19 -32.81
C LYS A 170 5.93 -0.17 -32.12
N LEU A 171 7.06 -0.73 -31.67
CA LEU A 171 7.04 -1.97 -30.89
C LEU A 171 6.60 -1.74 -29.44
N ARG A 172 6.86 -0.55 -28.88
CA ARG A 172 6.44 -0.20 -27.52
C ARG A 172 4.91 -0.20 -27.38
N GLU A 173 4.20 0.33 -28.37
CA GLU A 173 2.73 0.28 -28.42
C GLU A 173 2.22 -1.14 -28.61
N LYS A 174 2.84 -1.92 -29.51
CA LYS A 174 2.44 -3.31 -29.74
C LYS A 174 2.65 -4.20 -28.51
N ILE A 175 3.76 -4.06 -27.80
CA ILE A 175 4.02 -4.81 -26.55
C ILE A 175 3.03 -4.41 -25.45
N GLY A 176 2.67 -3.13 -25.37
CA GLY A 176 1.63 -2.66 -24.46
C GLY A 176 0.27 -3.28 -24.75
N MET A 177 -0.11 -3.38 -26.02
CA MET A 177 -1.36 -3.99 -26.47
C MET A 177 -1.37 -5.52 -26.30
N ASP A 178 -0.30 -6.21 -26.71
CA ASP A 178 -0.17 -7.67 -26.57
C ASP A 178 -0.17 -8.10 -25.08
N TYR A 179 0.34 -7.27 -24.18
CA TYR A 179 0.27 -7.51 -22.73
C TYR A 179 -1.16 -7.38 -22.20
N LEU A 180 -1.91 -6.37 -22.66
CA LEU A 180 -3.32 -6.18 -22.30
C LEU A 180 -4.22 -7.30 -22.85
N ASP A 181 -3.96 -7.78 -24.07
CA ASP A 181 -4.69 -8.91 -24.66
C ASP A 181 -4.39 -10.24 -23.96
N SER A 182 -3.18 -10.42 -23.42
CA SER A 182 -2.81 -11.64 -22.66
C SER A 182 -3.41 -11.73 -21.25
N LEU A 183 -4.04 -10.65 -20.78
CA LEU A 183 -4.74 -10.55 -19.49
C LEU A 183 -6.26 -10.78 -19.62
N GLY A 184 -6.76 -11.08 -20.83
CA GLY A 184 -8.12 -11.54 -21.09
C GLY A 184 -8.35 -13.00 -20.75
#